data_AF-A0A9J6FRP5-F1
#
_entry.id   AF-A0A9J6FRP5-F1
#
_cell.length_a   1.000
_cell.length_b   1.000
_cell.length_c   1.000
_cell.angle_alpha   90.00
_cell.angle_beta   90.00
_cell.angle_gamma   90.00
#
_symmetry.space_group_name_H-M   'P 1'
#
loop_
_entity.id
_entity.type
_entity.pdbx_description
1 polymer ?
#
loop_
_entity_poly.entity_id
_entity_poly.type
_entity_poly.pdbx_seq_one_letter_code
_entity_poly.pdbx_strand_id
1 'polypeptide(L)'
;MFLVAKGQEKAALKRERKKILLRTLRSPIEAENSEPGKFMTYIRECKGQLLSILEADYKGAMIRCRLEAQHRDEEPIKIFRTKERQHAARNRIEALQDGDDILTSQDDFVRAFTGTYKSLFEEKDGVHSRGCAFNYADTLPKVSDDIREEINESISEYEIEWTNK
;
A
#
# COMPACT_ATOMS: atom_id res chain seq x y z
N MET A 1 -14.73 8.48 -10.61
CA MET A 1 -15.97 7.90 -11.18
C MET A 1 -15.89 7.60 -12.69
N PHE A 2 -15.36 8.49 -13.53
CA PHE A 2 -15.39 8.35 -15.00
C PHE A 2 -14.69 7.09 -15.56
N LEU A 3 -13.56 6.67 -14.97
CA LEU A 3 -12.82 5.47 -15.38
C LEU A 3 -13.57 4.17 -15.10
N VAL A 4 -14.31 4.10 -13.99
CA VAL A 4 -15.10 2.92 -13.61
C VAL A 4 -16.28 2.76 -14.58
N ALA A 5 -16.94 3.85 -14.95
CA ALA A 5 -18.04 3.85 -15.90
C ALA A 5 -17.60 3.35 -17.30
N LYS A 6 -16.48 3.88 -17.83
CA LYS A 6 -15.92 3.40 -19.12
C LYS A 6 -15.50 1.92 -19.07
N GLY A 7 -14.99 1.46 -17.92
CA GLY A 7 -14.68 0.05 -17.71
C GLY A 7 -15.91 -0.86 -17.78
N GLN A 8 -17.00 -0.43 -17.13
CA GLN A 8 -18.28 -1.17 -17.13
C GLN A 8 -18.92 -1.22 -18.51
N GLU A 9 -18.90 -0.10 -19.26
CA GLU A 9 -19.40 -0.02 -20.63
C GLU A 9 -18.63 -0.98 -21.55
N LYS A 10 -17.29 -0.98 -21.49
CA LYS A 10 -16.45 -1.89 -22.27
C LYS A 10 -16.71 -3.36 -21.92
N ALA A 11 -16.93 -3.66 -20.63
CA ALA A 11 -17.29 -5.00 -20.19
C ALA A 11 -18.68 -5.44 -20.69
N ALA A 12 -19.65 -4.53 -20.71
CA ALA A 12 -20.99 -4.78 -21.26
C ALA A 12 -20.92 -5.08 -22.76
N LEU A 13 -20.19 -4.27 -23.53
CA LEU A 13 -19.97 -4.50 -24.96
C LEU A 13 -19.30 -5.87 -25.23
N LYS A 14 -18.28 -6.24 -24.43
CA LYS A 14 -17.61 -7.54 -24.55
C LYS A 14 -18.57 -8.71 -24.28
N ARG A 15 -19.43 -8.59 -23.26
CA ARG A 15 -20.46 -9.60 -22.93
C ARG A 15 -21.49 -9.73 -24.05
N GLU A 16 -21.94 -8.62 -24.61
CA GLU A 16 -22.93 -8.64 -25.69
C GLU A 16 -22.35 -9.24 -26.97
N ARG A 17 -21.12 -8.86 -27.34
CA ARG A 17 -20.40 -9.47 -28.47
C ARG A 17 -20.25 -10.98 -28.30
N LYS A 18 -19.93 -11.46 -27.09
CA LYS A 18 -19.84 -12.90 -26.79
C LYS A 18 -21.19 -13.60 -26.97
N LYS A 19 -22.30 -13.00 -26.50
CA LYS A 19 -23.65 -13.55 -26.69
C LYS A 19 -24.04 -13.62 -28.16
N ILE A 20 -23.77 -12.56 -28.92
CA ILE A 20 -24.04 -12.50 -30.36
C ILE A 20 -23.26 -13.61 -31.06
N LEU A 21 -21.94 -13.72 -30.84
CA LEU A 21 -21.12 -14.77 -31.44
C LEU A 21 -21.64 -16.17 -31.12
N LEU A 22 -22.05 -16.43 -29.87
CA LEU A 22 -22.62 -17.72 -29.47
C LEU A 22 -23.96 -18.04 -30.16
N ARG A 23 -24.83 -17.04 -30.32
CA ARG A 23 -26.11 -17.20 -31.03
C ARG A 23 -25.86 -17.41 -32.53
N THR A 24 -25.01 -16.59 -33.13
CA THR A 24 -24.65 -16.65 -34.54
C THR A 24 -23.95 -17.96 -34.90
N LEU A 25 -23.20 -18.57 -33.98
CA LEU A 25 -22.54 -19.85 -34.22
C LEU A 25 -23.51 -21.05 -34.33
N ARG A 26 -24.70 -20.98 -33.73
CA ARG A 26 -25.66 -22.10 -33.75
C ARG A 26 -26.19 -22.42 -35.15
N SER A 27 -26.63 -21.39 -35.88
CA SER A 27 -27.21 -21.53 -37.22
C SER A 27 -26.26 -22.17 -38.25
N PRO A 28 -24.99 -21.76 -38.40
CA PRO A 28 -24.06 -22.39 -39.32
C PRO A 28 -23.64 -23.79 -38.88
N ILE A 29 -23.62 -24.10 -37.57
CA ILE A 29 -23.38 -25.48 -37.11
C ILE A 29 -24.53 -26.39 -37.55
N GLU A 30 -25.78 -25.93 -37.40
CA GLU A 30 -26.96 -26.67 -37.86
C GLU A 30 -26.98 -26.83 -39.39
N ALA A 31 -26.60 -25.78 -40.12
CA ALA A 31 -26.51 -25.80 -41.58
C ALA A 31 -25.37 -26.71 -42.08
N GLU A 32 -24.22 -26.75 -41.40
CA GLU A 32 -23.09 -27.63 -41.71
C GLU A 32 -23.46 -29.12 -41.53
N ASN A 33 -24.33 -29.45 -40.56
CA ASN A 33 -24.84 -30.81 -40.40
C ASN A 33 -25.71 -31.25 -41.58
N SER A 34 -26.30 -30.30 -42.31
CA SER A 34 -27.16 -30.56 -43.48
C SER A 34 -26.39 -30.47 -44.79
N GLU A 35 -25.41 -29.57 -44.88
CA GLU A 35 -24.55 -29.34 -46.04
C GLU A 35 -23.07 -29.25 -45.61
N PRO A 36 -22.37 -30.39 -45.54
CA PRO A 36 -20.99 -30.43 -45.09
C PRO A 36 -20.04 -29.62 -45.99
N GLY A 37 -19.10 -28.93 -45.37
CA GLY A 37 -18.01 -28.20 -46.00
C GLY A 37 -18.28 -26.73 -46.32
N LYS A 38 -19.55 -26.30 -46.40
CA LYS A 38 -19.90 -24.94 -46.84
C LYS A 38 -19.67 -23.87 -45.75
N PHE A 39 -19.84 -24.20 -44.48
CA PHE A 39 -19.78 -23.23 -43.38
C PHE A 39 -18.51 -23.37 -42.53
N MET A 40 -17.62 -24.28 -42.88
CA MET A 40 -16.39 -24.58 -42.14
C MET A 40 -15.50 -23.35 -41.87
N THR A 41 -15.30 -22.49 -42.87
CA THR A 41 -14.49 -21.27 -42.73
C THR A 41 -15.11 -20.30 -41.74
N TYR A 42 -16.41 -20.05 -41.88
CA TYR A 42 -17.18 -19.17 -41.01
C TYR A 42 -17.23 -19.68 -39.55
N ILE A 43 -17.47 -20.98 -39.37
CA ILE A 43 -17.46 -21.63 -38.05
C ILE A 43 -16.09 -21.48 -37.40
N ARG A 44 -15.00 -21.67 -38.17
CA ARG A 44 -13.63 -21.53 -37.67
C ARG A 44 -13.35 -20.09 -37.23
N GLU A 45 -13.74 -19.10 -38.02
CA GLU A 45 -13.58 -17.68 -37.68
C GLU A 45 -14.37 -17.29 -36.43
N CYS A 46 -15.65 -17.65 -36.35
CA CYS A 46 -16.48 -17.37 -35.18
C CYS A 46 -15.93 -18.04 -33.91
N LYS A 47 -15.48 -19.30 -34.01
CA LYS A 47 -14.82 -20.01 -32.89
C LYS A 47 -13.51 -19.33 -32.49
N GLY A 48 -12.71 -18.88 -33.45
CA GLY A 48 -11.47 -18.14 -33.18
C GLY A 48 -11.72 -16.83 -32.44
N GLN A 49 -12.72 -16.05 -32.88
CA GLN A 49 -13.11 -14.82 -32.18
C GLN A 49 -13.61 -15.11 -30.76
N LEU A 50 -14.42 -16.16 -30.57
CA LEU A 50 -14.91 -16.56 -29.26
C LEU A 50 -13.75 -17.00 -28.34
N LEU A 51 -12.79 -17.77 -28.87
CA LEU A 51 -11.62 -18.22 -28.12
C LEU A 51 -10.79 -17.03 -27.64
N SER A 52 -10.55 -16.03 -28.48
CA SER A 52 -9.79 -14.83 -28.09
C SER A 52 -10.42 -14.08 -26.90
N ILE A 53 -11.76 -14.01 -26.86
CA ILE A 53 -12.53 -13.39 -25.78
C ILE A 53 -12.35 -14.18 -24.48
N LEU A 54 -12.43 -15.52 -24.56
CA LEU A 54 -12.29 -16.43 -23.42
C LEU A 54 -10.87 -16.44 -22.86
N GLU A 55 -9.85 -16.44 -23.71
CA GLU A 55 -8.45 -16.36 -23.28
C GLU A 55 -8.17 -15.07 -22.50
N ALA A 56 -8.71 -13.94 -22.97
CA ALA A 56 -8.59 -12.67 -22.27
C ALA A 56 -9.32 -12.69 -20.91
N ASP A 57 -10.50 -13.33 -20.84
CA ASP A 57 -11.23 -13.49 -19.57
C ASP A 57 -10.44 -14.38 -18.59
N TYR A 58 -9.86 -15.47 -19.08
CA TYR A 58 -9.06 -16.40 -18.28
C TYR A 58 -7.78 -15.74 -17.74
N LYS A 59 -7.04 -15.00 -18.57
CA LYS A 59 -5.87 -14.21 -18.14
C LYS A 59 -6.27 -13.21 -17.04
N GLY A 60 -7.39 -12.51 -17.21
CA GLY A 60 -7.91 -11.61 -16.19
C GLY A 60 -8.29 -12.33 -14.89
N ALA A 61 -8.86 -13.54 -14.97
CA ALA A 61 -9.17 -14.35 -13.80
C ALA A 61 -7.90 -14.79 -13.07
N MET A 62 -6.88 -15.27 -13.78
CA MET A 62 -5.60 -15.65 -13.16
C MET A 62 -4.95 -14.49 -12.42
N ILE A 63 -4.95 -13.28 -12.99
CA ILE A 63 -4.38 -12.09 -12.34
C ILE A 63 -5.14 -11.79 -11.04
N ARG A 64 -6.48 -11.81 -11.07
CA ARG A 64 -7.29 -11.60 -9.86
C ARG A 64 -7.01 -12.65 -8.79
N CYS A 65 -6.95 -13.94 -9.17
CA CYS A 65 -6.63 -15.00 -8.22
C CYS A 65 -5.24 -14.84 -7.60
N ARG A 66 -4.22 -14.43 -8.38
CA ARG A 66 -2.88 -14.15 -7.85
C ARG A 66 -2.87 -12.96 -6.90
N LEU A 67 -3.58 -11.89 -7.25
CA LEU A 67 -3.72 -10.72 -6.40
C LEU A 67 -4.40 -11.06 -5.07
N GLU A 68 -5.49 -11.83 -5.11
CA GLU A 68 -6.19 -12.29 -3.90
C GLU A 68 -5.30 -13.20 -3.03
N ALA A 69 -4.50 -14.08 -3.65
CA ALA A 69 -3.56 -14.92 -2.91
C ALA A 69 -2.48 -14.09 -2.23
N GLN A 70 -1.87 -13.14 -2.94
CA GLN A 70 -0.88 -12.23 -2.39
C GLN A 70 -1.45 -11.39 -1.24
N HIS A 71 -2.66 -10.83 -1.40
CA HIS A 71 -3.33 -10.09 -0.34
C HIS A 71 -3.54 -10.92 0.92
N ARG A 72 -3.88 -12.20 0.78
CA ARG A 72 -4.05 -13.13 1.93
C ARG A 72 -2.73 -13.48 2.59
N ASP A 73 -1.64 -13.60 1.82
CA ASP A 73 -0.30 -13.85 2.36
C ASP A 73 0.24 -12.62 3.10
N GLU A 74 -0.15 -11.42 2.67
CA GLU A 74 0.19 -10.14 3.32
C GLU A 74 -0.73 -9.78 4.50
N GLU A 75 -1.86 -10.48 4.68
CA GLU A 75 -2.74 -10.26 5.83
C GLU A 75 -2.05 -10.70 7.14
N PRO A 76 -1.95 -9.82 8.16
CA PRO A 76 -1.30 -10.15 9.41
C PRO A 76 -2.06 -11.28 10.12
N ILE A 77 -1.47 -12.48 10.07
CA ILE A 77 -2.00 -13.70 10.68
C ILE A 77 -2.09 -13.50 12.20
N LYS A 78 -3.00 -14.23 12.87
CA LYS A 78 -3.16 -14.19 14.34
C LYS A 78 -1.82 -14.25 15.11
N ILE A 79 -0.87 -15.05 14.63
CA ILE A 79 0.48 -15.18 15.22
C ILE A 79 1.25 -13.86 15.14
N PHE A 80 1.20 -13.15 14.01
CA PHE A 80 1.85 -11.85 13.85
C PHE A 80 1.26 -10.83 14.83
N ARG A 81 -0.09 -10.73 14.89
CA ARG A 81 -0.76 -9.82 15.84
C ARG A 81 -0.45 -10.15 17.30
N THR A 82 -0.34 -11.43 17.65
CA THR A 82 0.06 -11.85 19.01
C THR A 82 1.51 -11.49 19.30
N LYS A 83 2.43 -11.73 18.37
CA LYS A 83 3.85 -11.35 18.52
C LYS A 83 4.02 -9.84 18.64
N GLU A 84 3.27 -9.07 17.86
CA GLU A 84 3.31 -7.61 17.91
C GLU A 84 2.81 -7.09 19.27
N ARG A 85 1.72 -7.66 19.80
CA ARG A 85 1.24 -7.34 21.15
C ARG A 85 2.24 -7.71 22.23
N GLN A 86 2.88 -8.88 22.12
CA GLN A 86 3.91 -9.30 23.07
C GLN A 86 5.14 -8.39 23.00
N HIS A 87 5.54 -7.99 21.80
CA HIS A 87 6.64 -7.06 21.58
C HIS A 87 6.33 -5.68 22.18
N ALA A 88 5.13 -5.14 21.90
CA ALA A 88 4.67 -3.88 22.47
C ALA A 88 4.57 -3.93 24.00
N ALA A 89 4.06 -5.04 24.56
CA ALA A 89 4.00 -5.22 26.01
C ALA A 89 5.39 -5.30 26.66
N ARG A 90 6.32 -6.05 26.06
CA ARG A 90 7.68 -6.21 26.56
C ARG A 90 8.48 -4.90 26.51
N ASN A 91 8.29 -4.12 25.45
CA ASN A 91 9.04 -2.89 25.24
C ASN A 91 8.33 -1.66 25.82
N ARG A 92 7.22 -1.84 26.53
CA ARG A 92 6.56 -0.75 27.23
C ARG A 92 7.44 -0.31 28.39
N ILE A 93 7.87 0.95 28.36
CA ILE A 93 8.60 1.56 29.46
C ILE A 93 7.56 1.91 30.54
N GLU A 94 7.51 1.10 31.61
CA GLU A 94 6.59 1.33 32.74
C GLU A 94 7.17 2.28 33.78
N ALA A 95 8.50 2.29 33.92
CA ALA A 95 9.22 3.19 34.82
C ALA A 95 10.57 3.58 34.23
N LEU A 96 10.99 4.82 34.51
CA LEU A 96 12.28 5.37 34.13
C LEU A 96 12.98 5.83 35.39
N GLN A 97 14.21 5.39 35.60
CA GLN A 97 15.03 5.91 36.69
C GLN A 97 15.83 7.12 36.20
N ASP A 98 15.67 8.26 36.85
CA ASP A 98 16.42 9.49 36.60
C ASP A 98 17.16 9.88 37.89
N GLY A 99 18.43 9.49 37.99
CA GLY A 99 19.20 9.58 39.24
C GLY A 99 18.63 8.68 40.35
N ASP A 100 18.19 9.30 41.44
CA ASP A 100 17.57 8.61 42.59
C ASP A 100 16.04 8.52 42.48
N ASP A 101 15.43 9.19 41.51
CA ASP A 101 13.98 9.24 41.33
C ASP A 101 13.49 8.17 40.33
N ILE A 102 12.35 7.54 40.66
CA ILE A 102 11.64 6.60 39.77
C ILE A 102 10.42 7.31 39.20
N LEU A 103 10.49 7.62 37.91
CA LEU A 103 9.43 8.24 37.14
C LEU A 103 8.50 7.15 36.59
N THR A 104 7.20 7.43 36.56
CA THR A 104 6.16 6.50 36.04
C THR A 104 5.15 7.19 35.11
N SER A 105 5.18 8.52 35.04
CA SER A 105 4.34 9.29 34.11
C SER A 105 5.05 9.53 32.79
N GLN A 106 4.29 9.55 31.70
CA GLN A 106 4.80 9.83 30.36
C GLN A 106 5.36 11.25 30.24
N ASP A 107 4.72 12.24 30.89
CA ASP A 107 5.21 13.63 30.89
C ASP A 107 6.55 13.76 31.63
N ASP A 108 6.75 12.94 32.66
CA ASP A 108 8.01 12.89 33.39
C ASP A 108 9.11 12.24 32.56
N PHE A 109 8.80 11.22 31.76
CA PHE A 109 9.76 10.63 30.82
C PHE A 109 10.22 11.67 29.80
N VAL A 110 9.28 12.41 29.19
CA VAL A 110 9.62 13.46 28.22
C VAL A 110 10.50 14.53 28.87
N ARG A 111 10.19 14.94 30.11
CA ARG A 111 11.01 15.91 30.85
C ARG A 111 12.42 15.38 31.15
N ALA A 112 12.55 14.14 31.59
CA ALA A 112 13.85 13.52 31.88
C ALA A 112 14.70 13.32 30.62
N PHE A 113 14.10 12.83 29.53
CA PHE A 113 14.79 12.70 28.24
C PHE A 113 15.19 14.07 27.69
N THR A 114 14.29 15.05 27.67
CA THR A 114 14.64 16.39 27.18
C THR A 114 15.70 17.05 28.05
N GLY A 115 15.66 16.88 29.37
CA GLY A 115 16.69 17.35 30.29
C GLY A 115 18.06 16.71 30.06
N THR A 116 18.12 15.38 29.94
CA THR A 116 19.37 14.65 29.66
C THR A 116 19.96 15.00 28.31
N TYR A 117 19.15 15.09 27.25
CA TYR A 117 19.63 15.54 25.94
C TYR A 117 20.07 17.00 25.97
N LYS A 118 19.35 17.90 26.65
CA LYS A 118 19.79 19.27 26.84
C LYS A 118 21.14 19.31 27.54
N SER A 119 21.32 18.62 28.65
CA SER A 119 22.62 18.52 29.32
C SER A 119 23.69 17.98 28.38
N LEU A 120 23.43 16.92 27.62
CA LEU A 120 24.39 16.34 26.68
C LEU A 120 24.82 17.33 25.57
N PHE A 121 23.91 18.21 25.13
CA PHE A 121 24.16 19.18 24.06
C PHE A 121 24.58 20.57 24.56
N GLU A 122 24.25 20.92 25.81
CA GLU A 122 24.61 22.17 26.50
C GLU A 122 25.92 22.02 27.30
N GLU A 123 26.33 20.80 27.67
CA GLU A 123 27.63 20.47 28.26
C GLU A 123 28.75 20.55 27.19
N LYS A 124 28.82 21.70 26.54
CA LYS A 124 29.79 22.05 25.50
C LYS A 124 30.47 23.39 25.69
N ASP A 125 30.59 23.86 26.93
CA ASP A 125 31.56 24.93 27.26
C ASP A 125 32.61 24.50 28.31
N GLY A 126 32.58 23.26 28.80
CA GLY A 126 33.38 22.85 29.96
C GLY A 126 34.73 22.16 29.69
N VAL A 127 34.83 21.24 28.73
CA VAL A 127 36.06 20.45 28.57
C VAL A 127 36.38 20.17 27.11
N HIS A 128 37.51 20.70 26.68
CA HIS A 128 38.22 20.37 25.45
C HIS A 128 38.49 18.86 25.32
N SER A 129 37.53 18.13 24.77
CA SER A 129 37.77 16.82 24.16
C SER A 129 38.18 17.06 22.71
N ARG A 130 39.47 16.86 22.42
CA ARG A 130 40.12 16.96 21.10
C ARG A 130 39.20 16.51 19.95
N GLY A 131 38.77 17.45 19.11
CA GLY A 131 38.37 17.15 17.72
C GLY A 131 37.01 17.64 17.23
N CYS A 132 36.05 18.00 18.10
CA CYS A 132 34.68 18.32 17.64
C CYS A 132 34.12 19.63 18.22
N ALA A 133 34.85 20.72 18.03
CA ALA A 133 34.29 22.07 18.08
C ALA A 133 33.94 22.53 16.66
N PHE A 134 33.12 21.75 15.95
CA PHE A 134 32.41 22.31 14.80
C PHE A 134 31.18 23.03 15.36
N ASN A 135 31.10 24.34 15.13
CA ASN A 135 29.84 25.07 15.28
C ASN A 135 28.86 24.51 14.26
N TYR A 136 28.15 23.45 14.61
CA TYR A 136 27.15 22.83 13.74
C TYR A 136 26.10 23.85 13.29
N ALA A 137 25.82 24.87 14.12
CA ALA A 137 24.92 25.97 13.80
C ALA A 137 25.31 26.76 12.53
N ASP A 138 26.60 26.85 12.21
CA ASP A 138 27.09 27.59 11.04
C ASP A 138 27.16 26.73 9.77
N THR A 139 27.28 25.40 9.93
CA THR A 139 27.34 24.43 8.82
C THR A 139 26.01 23.78 8.48
N LEU A 140 25.01 23.87 9.36
CA LEU A 140 23.68 23.33 9.11
C LEU A 140 22.94 24.21 8.10
N PRO A 141 22.25 23.62 7.11
CA PRO A 141 21.37 24.38 6.23
C PRO A 141 20.34 25.11 7.09
N LYS A 142 20.33 26.44 7.03
CA LYS A 142 19.31 27.25 7.69
C LYS A 142 18.00 27.05 6.95
N VAL A 143 17.07 26.35 7.59
CA VAL A 143 15.70 26.20 7.12
C VAL A 143 15.01 27.55 7.28
N SER A 144 14.25 28.00 6.28
CA SER A 144 13.50 29.26 6.38
C SER A 144 12.44 29.15 7.49
N ASP A 145 12.13 30.29 8.11
CA ASP A 145 11.16 30.33 9.21
C ASP A 145 9.78 29.80 8.76
N ASP A 146 9.40 30.03 7.50
CA ASP A 146 8.17 29.48 6.89
C ASP A 146 8.11 27.94 6.94
N ILE A 147 9.20 27.25 6.58
CA ILE A 147 9.27 25.78 6.58
C ILE A 147 9.33 25.26 8.01
N ARG A 148 9.95 26.02 8.92
CA ARG A 148 10.05 25.66 10.32
C ARG A 148 8.70 25.75 11.03
N GLU A 149 7.88 26.75 10.70
CA GLU A 149 6.51 26.84 11.20
C GLU A 149 5.68 25.66 10.69
N GLU A 150 5.73 25.37 9.39
CA GLU A 150 5.01 24.26 8.77
C GLU A 150 5.37 22.89 9.37
N ILE A 151 6.66 22.59 9.59
CA ILE A 151 7.11 21.30 10.16
C ILE A 151 6.71 21.13 11.63
N ASN A 152 6.56 22.23 12.38
CA ASN A 152 6.20 22.17 13.80
C ASN A 152 4.69 22.22 14.04
N GLU A 153 3.86 22.31 12.99
CA GLU A 153 2.42 22.18 13.12
C GLU A 153 2.02 20.76 13.57
N SER A 154 0.88 20.67 14.27
CA SER A 154 0.31 19.39 14.65
C SER A 154 -0.12 18.62 13.41
N ILE A 155 0.41 17.40 13.24
CA ILE A 155 0.07 16.50 12.13
C ILE A 155 -1.46 16.39 12.01
N SER A 156 -1.99 16.66 10.82
CA SER A 156 -3.43 16.62 10.59
C SER A 156 -3.93 15.20 10.34
N GLU A 157 -5.22 14.94 10.62
CA GLU A 157 -5.85 13.64 10.35
C GLU A 157 -5.74 13.24 8.86
N TYR A 158 -5.71 14.22 7.95
CA TYR A 158 -5.54 14.00 6.51
C TYR A 158 -4.16 13.43 6.15
N GLU A 159 -3.10 13.85 6.84
CA GLU A 159 -1.74 13.35 6.62
C GLU A 159 -1.61 11.90 7.13
N ILE A 160 -2.26 11.59 8.24
CA ILE A 160 -2.31 10.23 8.80
C ILE A 160 -3.03 9.27 7.83
N GLU A 161 -4.12 9.71 7.19
CA GLU A 161 -4.83 8.93 6.18
C GLU A 161 -3.99 8.70 4.91
N TRP A 162 -3.15 9.67 4.53
CA TRP A 162 -2.30 9.55 3.34
C TRP A 162 -1.17 8.53 3.53
N THR A 163 -0.66 8.39 4.76
CA THR A 163 0.43 7.46 5.08
C THR A 163 -0.03 6.00 5.19
N ASN A 164 -1.33 5.75 5.34
CA ASN A 164 -1.94 4.41 5.48
C ASN A 164 -2.53 3.85 4.18
N LYS A 165 -2.32 4.52 3.04
CA LYS A 165 -2.69 4.05 1.70
C LYS A 165 -1.51 3.38 0.99
#